data_AF-A0A538LSZ4-F1
#
_entry.id   AF-A0A538LSZ4-F1
#
_cell.length_a   1.000
_cell.length_b   1.000
_cell.length_c   1.000
_cell.angle_alpha   90.00
_cell.angle_beta   90.00
_cell.angle_gamma   90.00
#
_symmetry.space_group_name_H-M   'P 1'
#
loop_
_entity.id
_entity.type
_entity.pdbx_description
1 polymer ?
#
loop_
_entity_poly.entity_id
_entity_poly.type
_entity_poly.pdbx_seq_one_letter_code
_entity_poly.pdbx_strand_id
1 'polypeptide(L)' 'MDSSRYRCAACGNLTRFDVVSTRRTTAFHHYSVGGELTVEDEQLLSEVVEEVSCRWCGTGRAVEVLRESEV' A
#
# COMPACT_ATOMS: atom_id res chain seq x y z
N MET A 1 1.26 7.12 -6.45
CA MET A 1 0.58 5.94 -5.90
C MET A 1 -0.36 5.44 -6.98
N ASP A 2 0.00 4.35 -7.64
CA ASP A 2 -0.95 3.64 -8.49
C ASP A 2 -1.99 3.02 -7.57
N SER A 3 -3.21 3.58 -7.55
CA SER A 3 -4.26 3.13 -6.65
C SER A 3 -4.87 1.85 -7.19
N SER A 4 -4.14 0.74 -7.02
CA SER A 4 -4.65 -0.60 -7.31
C SER A 4 -5.97 -0.81 -6.57
N ARG A 5 -7.05 -1.02 -7.33
CA ARG A 5 -8.36 -1.34 -6.77
C ARG A 5 -8.43 -2.84 -6.52
N TYR A 6 -9.05 -3.26 -5.43
CA TYR A 6 -9.20 -4.67 -5.09
C TYR A 6 -10.67 -5.08 -5.02
N ARG A 7 -10.96 -6.32 -5.40
CA ARG A 7 -12.27 -6.95 -5.25
C ARG A 7 -12.12 -8.32 -4.62
N CYS A 8 -12.89 -8.61 -3.58
CA CYS A 8 -12.99 -9.97 -3.06
C CYS A 8 -14.10 -10.73 -3.80
N ALA A 9 -13.74 -11.72 -4.61
CA ALA A 9 -14.68 -12.57 -5.32
C ALA A 9 -15.50 -13.50 -4.38
N ALA A 10 -15.02 -13.75 -3.15
CA ALA A 10 -15.70 -14.60 -2.19
C ALA A 10 -16.89 -13.94 -1.50
N CYS A 11 -16.80 -12.65 -1.15
CA CYS A 11 -17.85 -11.96 -0.39
C CYS A 11 -18.29 -10.62 -0.99
N GLY A 12 -17.75 -10.23 -2.15
CA GLY A 12 -18.12 -9.00 -2.85
C GLY A 12 -17.54 -7.71 -2.25
N ASN A 13 -16.68 -7.80 -1.23
CA ASN A 13 -16.05 -6.61 -0.63
C ASN A 13 -15.16 -5.88 -1.65
N LEU A 14 -15.23 -4.54 -1.63
CA LEU A 14 -14.54 -3.64 -2.55
C LEU A 14 -13.79 -2.50 -1.83
N THR A 15 -13.89 -2.40 -0.50
CA THR A 15 -13.51 -1.18 0.22
C THR A 15 -12.56 -1.39 1.39
N ARG A 16 -12.38 -2.62 1.89
CA ARG A 16 -11.56 -2.89 3.09
C ARG A 16 -10.65 -4.10 2.90
N PHE A 17 -9.36 -3.87 2.73
CA PHE A 17 -8.35 -4.91 2.54
C PHE A 17 -7.13 -4.64 3.40
N ASP A 18 -6.49 -5.71 3.83
CA ASP A 18 -5.19 -5.66 4.49
C ASP A 18 -4.13 -5.88 3.45
N VAL A 19 -3.23 -4.92 3.33
CA VAL A 19 -2.17 -4.91 2.32
C VAL A 19 -0.85 -4.91 3.04
N VAL A 20 -0.03 -5.93 2.77
CA VAL A 20 1.36 -5.98 3.20
C VAL A 20 2.20 -5.58 2.00
N SER A 21 3.05 -4.57 2.16
CA SER A 21 3.96 -4.11 1.11
C SER A 21 5.34 -3.76 1.66
N THR A 22 6.35 -4.03 0.83
CA THR A 22 7.71 -3.57 1.04
C THR A 22 7.94 -2.29 0.23
N ARG A 23 8.33 -1.21 0.92
CA ARG A 23 8.68 0.07 0.31
C ARG A 23 10.16 0.37 0.47
N ARG A 24 10.78 0.84 -0.62
CA ARG A 24 12.14 1.38 -0.61
C ARG A 24 12.07 2.87 -0.88
N THR A 25 12.52 3.68 0.06
CA THR A 25 12.49 5.15 -0.01
C THR A 25 13.90 5.71 0.21
N THR A 26 14.15 6.91 -0.33
CA THR A 26 15.21 7.80 0.11
C THR A 26 14.54 8.96 0.85
N ALA A 27 15.06 9.35 2.01
CA ALA A 27 14.50 10.44 2.81
C ALA A 27 15.59 11.44 3.19
N PHE A 28 15.30 12.73 3.08
CA PHE A 28 16.15 13.81 3.57
C PHE A 28 15.82 14.08 5.04
N HIS A 29 16.74 13.65 5.92
CA HIS A 29 16.59 13.78 7.36
C HIS A 29 17.20 15.09 7.84
N HIS A 30 16.40 15.92 8.49
CA HIS A 30 16.85 17.09 9.22
C HIS A 30 16.69 16.83 10.72
N TYR A 31 17.82 16.86 11.43
CA TYR A 31 17.83 16.80 12.88
C TYR A 31 17.95 18.20 13.46
N SER A 32 17.12 18.52 14.44
CA SER A 32 17.31 19.72 15.26
C SER A 32 18.63 19.61 16.05
N VAL A 33 19.08 20.73 16.63
CA VAL A 33 20.21 20.72 17.59
C VAL A 33 19.90 19.85 18.83
N GLY A 34 18.62 19.73 19.21
CA GLY A 34 18.15 18.87 20.30
C GLY A 34 18.05 17.38 19.95
N GLY A 35 18.18 17.03 18.66
CA GLY A 35 18.15 15.66 18.17
C GLY A 35 16.77 15.18 17.68
N GLU A 36 15.76 16.05 17.63
CA GLU A 36 14.46 15.71 17.04
C GLU A 36 14.58 15.56 15.52
N LEU A 37 14.04 14.46 14.98
CA LEU A 37 14.04 14.18 13.54
C LEU A 37 12.81 14.78 12.85
N THR A 38 13.04 15.52 11.78
CA THR A 38 12.05 15.86 10.74
C THR A 38 12.50 15.26 9.41
N VAL A 39 11.59 14.64 8.67
CA VAL A 39 11.83 14.25 7.28
C VAL A 39 11.27 15.36 6.39
N GLU A 40 12.15 16.08 5.70
CA GLU A 40 11.75 17.26 4.89
C GLU A 40 11.38 16.89 3.45
N ASP A 41 11.99 15.83 2.92
CA ASP A 41 11.68 15.28 1.60
C ASP A 41 11.76 13.75 1.65
N GLU A 42 10.85 13.07 0.96
CA GLU A 42 10.86 11.63 0.83
C GLU A 42 10.53 11.23 -0.61
N GLN A 43 11.42 10.44 -1.22
CA GLN A 43 11.24 9.88 -2.54
C GLN A 43 11.03 8.37 -2.45
N LEU A 44 9.89 7.89 -2.92
CA LEU A 44 9.64 6.47 -3.13
C LEU A 44 10.42 5.97 -4.35
N LEU A 45 11.31 5.00 -4.15
CA LEU A 45 12.10 4.38 -5.20
C LEU A 45 11.40 3.15 -5.80
N SER A 46 10.76 2.36 -4.94
CA SER A 46 9.99 1.18 -5.35
C SER A 46 9.03 0.75 -4.26
N GLU A 47 7.90 0.19 -4.67
CA GLU A 47 6.92 -0.46 -3.80
C GLU A 47 6.56 -1.82 -4.39
N VAL A 48 6.55 -2.85 -3.55
CA VAL A 48 6.13 -4.20 -3.90
C VAL A 48 5.04 -4.62 -2.95
N VAL A 49 3.85 -4.91 -3.47
CA VAL A 49 2.76 -5.51 -2.69
C VAL A 49 3.03 -7.01 -2.55
N GLU A 50 3.13 -7.48 -1.32
CA GLU A 50 3.48 -8.86 -0.98
C GLU A 50 2.23 -9.70 -0.76
N GLU A 51 1.24 -9.16 -0.05
CA GLU A 51 0.00 -9.85 0.26
C GLU A 51 -1.17 -8.88 0.31
N VAL A 52 -2.33 -9.36 -0.15
CA VAL A 52 -3.62 -8.68 0.03
C VAL A 52 -4.64 -9.65 0.58
N SER A 53 -5.32 -9.29 1.67
CA SER A 53 -6.40 -10.08 2.23
C SER A 53 -7.67 -9.27 2.48
N CYS A 54 -8.82 -9.91 2.28
CA CYS A 54 -10.10 -9.27 2.55
C CYS A 54 -10.33 -9.18 4.06
N ARG A 55 -10.38 -7.97 4.62
CA ARG A 55 -10.59 -7.77 6.08
C ARG A 55 -11.98 -8.21 6.55
N TRP A 56 -12.94 -8.38 5.64
CA TRP A 56 -14.29 -8.82 5.98
C TRP A 56 -14.42 -10.33 6.18
N CYS A 57 -13.96 -11.13 5.21
CA CYS A 57 -14.07 -12.60 5.28
C CYS A 57 -12.74 -13.29 5.62
N GLY A 58 -11.66 -12.55 5.80
CA GLY A 58 -10.33 -13.04 6.14
C GLY A 58 -9.60 -13.78 5.00
N THR A 59 -10.21 -13.90 3.82
CA THR A 59 -9.61 -14.67 2.71
C THR A 59 -8.76 -13.77 1.81
N GLY A 60 -7.49 -14.17 1.57
CA GLY A 60 -6.62 -13.55 0.56
C GLY A 60 -6.74 -14.17 -0.84
N ARG A 61 -6.97 -15.49 -0.94
CA ARG A 61 -6.99 -16.22 -2.23
C ARG A 61 -8.06 -15.76 -3.22
N ALA A 62 -9.14 -15.15 -2.72
CA ALA A 62 -10.24 -14.68 -3.55
C ALA A 62 -10.14 -13.17 -3.84
N VAL A 63 -9.02 -12.53 -3.54
CA VAL A 63 -8.81 -11.11 -3.86
C VAL A 63 -8.26 -10.98 -5.27
N GLU A 64 -8.92 -10.16 -6.07
CA GLU A 64 -8.59 -9.83 -7.44
C GLU A 64 -8.15 -8.36 -7.51
N VAL A 65 -7.05 -8.10 -8.22
CA VAL A 65 -6.62 -6.73 -8.54
C VAL A 65 -7.40 -6.25 -9.76
N LEU A 66 -8.18 -5.20 -9.58
CA LEU A 66 -8.85 -4.48 -10.65
C LEU A 66 -7.85 -3.47 -11.21
N ARG A 67 -7.40 -3.71 -12.44
CA ARG A 67 -6.68 -2.70 -13.20
C ARG A 67 -7.71 -1.67 -13.66
N GLU A 68 -7.40 -0.38 -13.54
CA GLU A 68 -8.12 0.61 -14.31
C GLU A 68 -7.86 0.31 -15.79
N SER A 69 -8.91 -0.07 -16.52
CA SER A 69 -8.85 -0.12 -17.98
C SER A 69 -8.49 1.28 -18.46
N GLU A 70 -7.41 1.42 -19.22
CA GLU A 70 -7.10 2.64 -19.97
C GLU A 70 -8.38 3.11 -20.67
N VAL A 71 -8.85 4.29 -20.25
CA VAL A 71 -9.93 5.03 -20.93
C VAL A 71 -9.27 5.99 -21.90
#